data_AF-A0A7S2F021-F1
#
_entry.id   AF-A0A7S2F021-F1
#
_cell.length_a   1.000
_cell.length_b   1.000
_cell.length_c   1.000
_cell.angle_alpha   90.00
_cell.angle_beta   90.00
_cell.angle_gamma   90.00
#
_symmetry.space_group_name_H-M   'P 1'
#
loop_
_entity.id
_entity.type
_entity.pdbx_description
1 polymer ?
#
loop_
_entity_poly.entity_id
_entity_poly.type
_entity_poly.pdbx_seq_one_letter_code
_entity_poly.pdbx_strand_id
1 'polypeptide(L)'
;GEHCPQLAAKATLVDSDEQAAQADREAKLLSLGQGHPNIVRLRGVFICPSWPSSQEESEGRSFRARQVFLMDLYKHGSIQNRVDRHGVYVEAEALGLIRGILSALAHIHER
;
A
#
# COMPACT_ATOMS: atom_id res chain seq x y z
N GLY A 1 -14.77 10.72 -21.62
CA GLY A 1 -13.43 11.21 -21.26
C GLY A 1 -12.84 10.23 -20.29
N GLU A 2 -11.81 9.50 -20.69
CA GLU A 2 -11.16 8.50 -19.86
C GLU A 2 -10.47 9.19 -18.69
N HIS A 3 -11.04 9.05 -17.48
CA HIS A 3 -10.38 9.48 -16.26
C HIS A 3 -9.17 8.57 -16.03
N CYS A 4 -7.98 9.03 -16.40
CA CYS A 4 -6.75 8.34 -16.08
C CYS A 4 -6.62 8.23 -14.55
N PRO A 5 -6.60 7.01 -13.96
CA PRO A 5 -6.49 6.84 -12.53
C PRO A 5 -5.11 7.35 -12.08
N GLN A 6 -5.10 8.23 -11.09
CA GLN A 6 -3.84 8.66 -10.49
C GLN A 6 -3.30 7.53 -9.61
N LEU A 7 -1.98 7.33 -9.64
CA LEU A 7 -1.32 6.21 -8.99
C LEU A 7 -0.36 6.70 -7.89
N ALA A 8 -0.29 5.93 -6.82
CA ALA A 8 0.69 6.08 -5.74
C ALA A 8 1.69 4.93 -5.81
N ALA A 9 2.97 5.22 -5.60
CA ALA A 9 4.02 4.21 -5.52
C ALA A 9 4.60 4.18 -4.09
N LYS A 10 4.56 3.02 -3.44
CA LYS A 10 5.29 2.75 -2.20
C LYS A 10 6.51 1.91 -2.55
N ALA A 11 7.70 2.45 -2.28
CA ALA A 11 8.96 1.75 -2.50
C ALA A 11 9.55 1.29 -1.17
N THR A 12 9.93 0.02 -1.10
CA THR A 12 10.57 -0.59 0.08
C THR A 12 11.90 -1.21 -0.36
N LEU A 13 12.97 -0.86 0.34
CA LEU A 13 14.25 -1.53 0.17
C LEU A 13 14.17 -2.90 0.84
N VAL A 14 14.65 -3.91 0.13
CA VAL A 14 14.73 -5.30 0.58
C VAL A 14 16.22 -5.65 0.60
N ASP A 15 16.79 -5.67 1.79
CA ASP A 15 18.19 -5.99 2.06
C ASP A 15 18.38 -7.24 2.93
N SER A 16 17.27 -7.88 3.32
CA SER A 16 17.25 -9.13 4.07
C SER A 16 16.08 -10.04 3.68
N ASP A 17 16.21 -11.34 3.95
CA ASP A 17 15.15 -12.32 3.72
C ASP A 17 13.90 -12.05 4.57
N GLU A 18 14.08 -11.51 5.78
CA GLU A 18 12.96 -11.11 6.64
C GLU A 18 12.14 -9.97 6.01
N GLN A 19 12.81 -8.98 5.42
CA GLN A 19 12.14 -7.89 4.70
C GLN A 19 11.46 -8.40 3.44
N ALA A 20 12.09 -9.32 2.70
CA ALA A 20 11.49 -9.96 1.53
C ALA A 20 10.20 -10.70 1.92
N ALA A 21 10.26 -11.51 2.98
CA ALA A 21 9.10 -12.23 3.51
C ALA A 21 8.01 -11.28 4.01
N GLN A 22 8.38 -10.17 4.66
CA GLN A 22 7.42 -9.17 5.12
C GLN A 22 6.70 -8.50 3.95
N ALA A 23 7.44 -8.14 2.91
CA ALA A 23 6.90 -7.43 1.77
C ALA A 23 6.06 -8.36 0.87
N ASP A 24 6.41 -9.65 0.77
CA ASP A 24 5.56 -10.69 0.17
C ASP A 24 4.27 -10.92 0.97
N ARG A 25 4.35 -10.91 2.30
CA ARG A 25 3.15 -10.96 3.16
C ARG A 25 2.24 -9.76 2.90
N GLU A 26 2.80 -8.56 2.80
CA GLU A 26 2.04 -7.35 2.46
C GLU A 26 1.37 -7.47 1.09
N ALA A 27 2.10 -7.91 0.05
CA ALA A 27 1.57 -8.13 -1.29
C ALA A 27 0.42 -9.14 -1.30
N LYS A 28 0.55 -10.24 -0.55
CA LYS A 28 -0.48 -11.27 -0.42
C LYS A 28 -1.73 -10.73 0.28
N LEU A 29 -1.57 -10.02 1.39
CA LEU A 29 -2.70 -9.41 2.12
C LEU A 29 -3.43 -8.39 1.26
N LEU A 30 -2.70 -7.52 0.56
CA LEU A 30 -3.30 -6.57 -0.38
C LEU A 30 -4.05 -7.29 -1.50
N SER A 31 -3.51 -8.39 -2.02
CA SER A 31 -4.14 -9.19 -3.08
C SER A 31 -5.44 -9.87 -2.61
N LEU A 32 -5.49 -10.36 -1.37
CA LEU A 32 -6.70 -10.96 -0.80
C LEU A 32 -7.83 -9.92 -0.68
N GLY A 33 -7.53 -8.71 -0.24
CA GLY A 33 -8.53 -7.64 -0.08
C GLY A 33 -9.03 -6.99 -1.39
N GLN A 34 -8.55 -7.41 -2.56
CA GLN A 34 -8.93 -6.77 -3.83
C GLN A 34 -10.41 -6.97 -4.17
N GLY A 35 -11.02 -5.95 -4.78
CA GLY A 35 -12.41 -5.99 -5.26
C GLY A 35 -13.42 -5.34 -4.32
N HIS A 36 -13.05 -4.96 -3.09
CA HIS A 36 -13.90 -4.21 -2.18
C HIS A 36 -13.72 -2.69 -2.34
N PRO A 37 -14.79 -1.88 -2.38
CA PRO A 37 -14.70 -0.43 -2.63
C PRO A 37 -13.99 0.37 -1.54
N ASN A 38 -13.89 -0.17 -0.33
CA ASN A 38 -13.23 0.46 0.83
C ASN A 38 -11.83 -0.10 1.10
N ILE A 39 -11.25 -0.86 0.16
CA ILE A 39 -9.87 -1.36 0.23
C ILE A 39 -9.08 -0.74 -0.93
N VAL A 40 -7.87 -0.26 -0.65
CA VAL A 40 -6.98 0.29 -1.68
C VAL A 40 -6.71 -0.76 -2.76
N ARG A 41 -6.88 -0.36 -4.01
CA ARG A 41 -6.58 -1.23 -5.13
C ARG A 41 -5.08 -1.29 -5.39
N LEU A 42 -4.54 -2.50 -5.41
CA LEU A 42 -3.19 -2.81 -5.86
C LEU A 42 -3.21 -2.98 -7.38
N ARG A 43 -2.40 -2.21 -8.09
CA ARG A 43 -2.23 -2.30 -9.55
C ARG A 43 -1.14 -3.28 -9.95
N GLY A 44 -0.12 -3.41 -9.11
CA GLY A 44 0.98 -4.32 -9.35
C GLY A 44 2.10 -4.16 -8.33
N VAL A 45 2.96 -5.18 -8.30
CA VAL A 45 4.20 -5.20 -7.53
C VAL A 45 5.35 -5.35 -8.50
N PHE A 46 6.35 -4.49 -8.39
CA PHE A 46 7.53 -4.49 -9.25
C PHE A 46 8.77 -4.70 -8.39
N ILE A 47 9.69 -5.52 -8.87
CA ILE A 47 10.99 -5.72 -8.24
C ILE A 47 12.02 -4.99 -9.12
N CYS A 48 12.57 -3.92 -8.59
CA CYS A 48 13.64 -3.17 -9.23
C CYS A 48 14.98 -3.64 -8.65
N PRO A 49 15.89 -4.19 -9.47
CA PRO A 49 17.27 -4.37 -9.07
C PRO A 49 17.84 -3.03 -8.62
N SER A 50 18.35 -2.91 -7.39
CA SER A 50 19.30 -1.81 -7.16
C SER A 50 20.60 -2.22 -7.82
N TRP A 51 21.03 -1.41 -8.79
CA TRP A 51 22.36 -1.58 -9.37
C TRP A 51 23.38 -1.47 -8.25
N PRO A 52 24.36 -2.38 -8.16
CA PRO A 52 25.44 -2.23 -7.20
C PRO A 52 26.11 -0.89 -7.50
N SER A 53 26.08 0.03 -6.54
CA SER A 53 27.06 1.10 -6.52
C SER A 53 28.43 0.42 -6.45
N SER A 54 29.39 0.90 -7.23
CA SER A 54 30.71 0.28 -7.48
C SER A 54 31.59 0.02 -6.24
N GLN A 55 31.06 0.21 -5.03
CA GLN A 55 31.68 -0.11 -3.74
C GLN A 55 31.14 -1.39 -3.08
N GLU A 56 29.99 -1.93 -3.49
CA GLU A 56 29.34 -3.06 -2.80
C GLU A 56 29.77 -4.46 -3.29
N GLU A 57 30.53 -4.54 -4.39
CA GLU A 57 31.03 -5.81 -4.94
C GLU A 57 32.09 -6.50 -4.04
N SER A 58 32.73 -5.75 -3.14
CA SER A 58 33.87 -6.24 -2.35
C SER A 58 33.48 -6.98 -1.06
N GLU A 59 32.21 -6.95 -0.62
CA GLU A 59 31.79 -7.52 0.67
C GLU A 59 30.87 -8.75 0.58
N GLY A 60 30.60 -9.27 -0.62
CA GLY A 60 29.77 -10.48 -0.77
C GLY A 60 28.34 -10.35 -0.21
N ARG A 61 27.84 -9.12 -0.05
CA ARG A 61 26.49 -8.88 0.47
C ARG A 61 25.44 -9.18 -0.58
N SER A 62 24.39 -9.84 -0.12
CA SER A 62 23.21 -10.26 -0.90
C SER A 62 22.61 -9.10 -1.69
N PHE A 63 22.18 -9.41 -2.91
CA PHE A 63 21.53 -8.52 -3.86
C PHE A 63 20.45 -7.65 -3.18
N ARG A 64 20.67 -6.34 -3.11
CA ARG A 64 19.62 -5.41 -2.69
C ARG A 64 18.61 -5.28 -3.81
N ALA A 65 17.34 -5.40 -3.48
CA ALA A 65 16.24 -5.14 -4.39
C ALA A 65 15.32 -4.07 -3.81
N ARG A 66 14.68 -3.29 -4.67
CA ARG A 66 13.60 -2.39 -4.28
C ARG A 66 12.29 -2.99 -4.75
N GLN A 67 11.42 -3.35 -3.81
CA GLN A 67 10.06 -3.74 -4.15
C GLN A 67 9.19 -2.48 -4.20
N VAL A 68 8.38 -2.35 -5.24
CA VAL A 68 7.52 -1.18 -5.48
C VAL A 68 6.08 -1.63 -5.62
N PHE A 69 5.22 -1.14 -4.74
CA PHE A 69 3.77 -1.35 -4.79
C PHE A 69 3.13 -0.16 -5.50
N LEU A 70 2.44 -0.44 -6.61
CA LEU A 70 1.69 0.55 -7.35
C LEU A 70 0.21 0.45 -6.98
N MET A 71 -0.38 1.54 -6.49
CA MET A 71 -1.73 1.57 -5.93
C MET A 71 -2.54 2.75 -6.45
N ASP A 72 -3.86 2.74 -6.27
CA ASP A 72 -4.69 3.92 -6.54
C ASP A 72 -4.35 5.07 -5.57
N LEU A 73 -4.20 6.29 -6.09
CA LEU A 73 -3.92 7.49 -5.29
C LEU A 73 -5.21 8.10 -4.75
N TYR A 74 -5.30 8.18 -3.42
CA TYR A 74 -6.38 8.88 -2.72
C TYR A 74 -5.94 10.32 -2.38
N LYS A 75 -6.42 11.29 -3.16
CA LYS A 75 -6.03 12.72 -3.08
C LYS A 75 -6.33 13.38 -1.73
N HIS A 76 -7.33 12.88 -1.01
CA HIS A 76 -7.76 13.45 0.26
C HIS A 76 -6.87 13.05 1.44
N GLY A 77 -5.88 12.17 1.21
CA GLY A 77 -4.99 11.69 2.25
C GLY A 77 -5.70 10.76 3.22
N SER A 78 -5.20 10.72 4.45
CA SER A 78 -5.77 9.93 5.53
C SER A 78 -6.96 10.63 6.21
N ILE A 79 -7.75 9.87 6.97
CA ILE A 79 -8.79 10.41 7.85
C ILE A 79 -8.21 11.46 8.80
N GLN A 80 -6.99 11.25 9.30
CA GLN A 80 -6.28 12.23 10.13
C GLN A 80 -6.05 13.54 9.39
N ASN A 81 -5.56 13.49 8.14
CA ASN A 81 -5.34 14.69 7.34
C ASN A 81 -6.63 15.48 7.12
N ARG A 82 -7.77 14.81 6.98
CA ARG A 82 -9.08 15.47 6.93
C ARG A 82 -9.40 16.14 8.26
N VAL A 83 -9.25 15.44 9.39
CA VAL A 83 -9.56 15.97 10.72
C VAL A 83 -8.70 17.19 11.05
N ASP A 84 -7.41 17.14 10.74
CA ASP A 84 -6.49 18.26 10.96
C ASP A 84 -6.89 19.51 10.17
N ARG A 85 -7.48 19.33 8.97
CA ARG A 85 -7.85 20.44 8.07
C ARG A 85 -9.27 20.97 8.27
N HIS A 86 -10.20 20.10 8.66
CA HIS A 86 -11.65 20.40 8.65
C HIS A 86 -12.33 20.17 10.00
N GLY A 87 -11.60 19.69 11.01
CA GLY A 87 -12.14 19.33 12.31
C GLY A 87 -12.80 17.94 12.33
N VAL A 88 -13.48 17.66 13.43
CA VAL A 88 -14.11 16.36 13.71
C VAL A 88 -15.22 16.04 12.70
N TYR A 89 -15.52 14.75 12.51
CA TYR A 89 -16.68 14.33 11.73
C TYR A 89 -17.96 14.55 12.55
N VAL A 90 -19.02 14.99 11.89
CA VAL A 90 -20.35 14.91 12.51
C VAL A 90 -20.80 13.45 12.54
N GLU A 91 -21.71 13.12 13.46
CA GLU A 91 -22.11 11.72 13.73
C GLU A 91 -22.52 10.95 12.46
N ALA A 92 -23.32 11.56 11.59
CA ALA A 92 -23.78 10.93 10.35
C ALA A 92 -22.62 10.57 9.40
N GLU A 93 -21.62 11.44 9.27
CA GLU A 93 -20.44 11.16 8.44
C GLU A 93 -19.57 10.08 9.07
N ALA A 94 -19.36 10.15 10.40
CA ALA A 94 -18.60 9.17 11.15
C ALA A 94 -19.22 7.77 11.04
N LEU A 95 -20.54 7.66 11.13
CA LEU A 95 -21.27 6.41 10.92
C LEU A 95 -21.06 5.85 9.50
N GLY A 96 -21.03 6.71 8.48
CA GLY A 96 -20.72 6.32 7.11
C GLY A 96 -19.32 5.71 6.98
N LEU A 97 -18.31 6.36 7.56
CA LEU A 97 -16.93 5.86 7.58
C LEU A 97 -16.82 4.52 8.30
N ILE A 98 -17.41 4.41 9.49
CA ILE A 98 -17.38 3.19 10.30
C ILE A 98 -18.03 2.03 9.52
N ARG A 99 -19.17 2.25 8.87
CA ARG A 99 -19.82 1.23 8.02
C ARG A 99 -18.89 0.77 6.89
N GLY A 100 -18.21 1.70 6.22
CA GLY A 100 -17.25 1.37 5.16
C GLY A 100 -16.08 0.53 5.66
N ILE A 101 -15.51 0.90 6.82
CA ILE A 101 -14.41 0.17 7.46
C ILE A 101 -14.84 -1.23 7.89
N LEU A 102 -15.98 -1.36 8.58
CA LEU A 102 -16.48 -2.66 9.04
C LEU A 102 -16.81 -3.58 7.86
N SER A 103 -17.38 -3.05 6.78
CA SER A 103 -17.61 -3.79 5.53
C SER A 103 -16.30 -4.32 4.94
N ALA A 104 -15.24 -3.49 4.90
CA ALA A 104 -13.93 -3.92 4.42
C ALA A 104 -13.31 -5.00 5.29
N LEU A 105 -13.41 -4.86 6.62
CA LEU A 105 -12.87 -5.84 7.56
C LEU A 105 -13.59 -7.18 7.45
N ALA A 106 -14.92 -7.18 7.33
CA ALA A 106 -15.70 -8.39 7.09
C ALA A 106 -15.23 -9.10 5.82
N HIS A 107 -15.06 -8.35 4.73
CA HIS A 107 -14.57 -8.87 3.46
C HIS A 107 -13.16 -9.51 3.54
N ILE A 108 -12.27 -8.92 4.35
CA ILE A 108 -10.92 -9.46 4.59
C ILE A 108 -11.00 -10.74 5.42
N HIS A 109 -11.83 -10.77 6.48
CA HIS A 109 -11.94 -11.93 7.37
C HIS A 109 -12.57 -13.16 6.71
N GLU A 110 -13.34 -12.99 5.63
CA GLU A 110 -13.92 -14.09 4.86
C GLU A 110 -12.92 -14.82 3.93
N ARG A 111 -11.68 -14.33 3.82
CA ARG A 111 -10.66 -14.82 2.88
C ARG A 111 -9.44 -15.37 3.60
#